data_AF-A0A1G2WB97-F1
#
_entry.id   AF-A0A1G2WB97-F1
#
_cell.length_a   1.000
_cell.length_b   1.000
_cell.length_c   1.000
_cell.angle_alpha   90.00
_cell.angle_beta   90.00
_cell.angle_gamma   90.00
#
_symmetry.space_group_name_H-M   'P 1'
#
loop_
_entity.id
_entity.type
_entity.pdbx_description
1 polymer ?
#
loop_
_entity_poly.entity_id
_entity_poly.type
_entity_poly.pdbx_seq_one_letter_code
_entity_poly.pdbx_strand_id
1 'polypeptide(L)'
;MRRRDLFLLGVTAGLAPALRPAQAQGLWHKYVMRGQVVDRAGATVTICVGRADGAEAGQTLTVVRFKTRPGAMKGAPPIIERRDVGEVRIETVMDDHFASGVVVSGRVAKLDMVELRAR
;
A
#
# COMPACT_ATOMS: atom_id res chain seq x y z
N MET A 1 -0.06 48.57 -54.90
CA MET A 1 0.59 48.28 -53.58
C MET A 1 -0.22 47.17 -52.92
N ARG A 2 0.25 45.90 -52.90
CA ARG A 2 0.96 45.25 -51.76
C ARG A 2 0.16 45.42 -50.44
N ARG A 3 -0.30 44.40 -49.70
CA ARG A 3 0.18 43.03 -49.49
C ARG A 3 -0.86 42.25 -48.62
N ARG A 4 -1.13 40.99 -49.03
CA ARG A 4 -0.99 39.73 -48.25
C ARG A 4 -2.04 39.36 -47.19
N ASP A 5 -2.84 38.36 -47.57
CA ASP A 5 -2.84 36.98 -47.06
C ASP A 5 -2.78 36.70 -45.54
N LEU A 6 -3.72 35.82 -45.14
CA LEU A 6 -3.53 34.69 -44.22
C LEU A 6 -3.42 35.02 -42.72
N PHE A 7 -4.42 34.62 -41.93
CA PHE A 7 -4.42 33.30 -41.29
C PHE A 7 -5.69 33.11 -40.45
N LEU A 8 -6.50 32.11 -40.81
CA LEU A 8 -7.31 31.39 -39.84
C LEU A 8 -6.36 30.77 -38.81
N LEU A 9 -6.49 31.10 -37.54
CA LEU A 9 -6.05 30.21 -36.46
C LEU A 9 -7.26 29.90 -35.59
N GLY A 10 -7.78 28.68 -35.77
CA GLY A 10 -8.76 28.08 -34.88
C GLY A 10 -8.13 27.86 -33.50
N VAL A 11 -8.88 28.23 -32.47
CA VAL A 11 -8.59 27.81 -31.10
C VAL A 11 -9.33 26.49 -30.90
N THR A 12 -8.68 25.37 -31.23
CA THR A 12 -9.09 24.08 -30.70
C THR A 12 -8.70 24.04 -29.23
N ALA A 13 -9.65 24.36 -28.36
CA ALA A 13 -9.51 24.14 -26.93
C ALA A 13 -9.37 22.63 -26.68
N GLY A 14 -8.12 22.16 -26.57
CA GLY A 14 -7.82 20.80 -26.20
C GLY A 14 -8.35 20.55 -24.78
N LEU A 15 -9.36 19.68 -24.67
CA LEU A 15 -9.70 19.04 -23.41
C LEU A 15 -8.53 18.12 -23.03
N ALA A 16 -7.57 18.64 -22.28
CA ALA A 16 -6.70 17.80 -21.49
C ALA A 16 -7.58 17.15 -20.42
N PRO A 17 -7.74 15.81 -20.37
CA PRO A 17 -8.40 15.19 -19.25
C PRO A 17 -7.57 15.49 -18.01
N ALA A 18 -8.11 16.31 -17.11
CA ALA A 18 -7.55 16.48 -15.79
C ALA A 18 -7.55 15.09 -15.13
N LEU A 19 -6.36 14.51 -14.96
CA LEU A 19 -6.15 13.30 -14.16
C LEU A 19 -6.81 13.56 -12.80
N ARG A 20 -7.92 12.88 -12.55
CA ARG A 20 -8.65 13.05 -11.28
C ARG A 20 -7.82 12.38 -10.18
N PRO A 21 -7.61 13.04 -9.02
CA PRO A 21 -6.80 12.48 -7.93
C PRO A 21 -7.30 11.11 -7.47
N ALA A 22 -8.60 10.82 -7.60
CA ALA A 22 -9.19 9.51 -7.30
C ALA A 22 -8.60 8.34 -8.13
N GLN A 23 -8.19 8.58 -9.37
CA GLN A 23 -7.57 7.55 -10.23
C GLN A 23 -6.10 7.32 -9.88
N ALA A 24 -5.41 8.39 -9.45
CA ALA A 24 -4.03 8.31 -8.95
C ALA A 24 -3.96 7.59 -7.58
N GLN A 25 -4.96 7.78 -6.72
CA GLN A 25 -5.08 7.03 -5.46
C GLN A 25 -5.12 5.51 -5.70
N GLY A 26 -5.93 5.03 -6.64
CA GLY A 26 -6.03 3.60 -6.95
C GLY A 26 -4.71 2.97 -7.42
N LEU A 27 -3.90 3.71 -8.19
CA LEU A 27 -2.59 3.25 -8.64
C LEU A 27 -1.57 3.25 -7.49
N TRP A 28 -1.52 4.31 -6.68
CA TRP A 28 -0.59 4.39 -5.54
C TRP A 28 -0.87 3.31 -4.47
N HIS A 29 -2.14 3.01 -4.21
CA HIS A 29 -2.55 1.98 -3.26
C HIS A 29 -2.05 0.58 -3.62
N LYS A 30 -2.02 0.21 -4.91
CA LYS A 30 -1.51 -1.11 -5.34
C LYS A 30 0.00 -1.30 -5.07
N TYR A 31 0.78 -0.23 -5.12
CA TYR A 31 2.24 -0.32 -5.09
C TYR A 31 2.88 0.07 -3.75
N VAL A 32 2.16 0.80 -2.88
CA VAL A 32 2.75 1.41 -1.67
C VAL A 32 2.04 1.02 -0.37
N MET A 33 0.90 0.32 -0.40
CA MET A 33 0.17 -0.06 0.82
C MET A 33 1.02 -0.95 1.74
N ARG A 34 1.41 -0.37 2.88
CA ARG A 34 2.19 -1.02 3.93
C ARG A 34 1.76 -0.47 5.29
N GLY A 35 1.75 -1.34 6.29
CA GLY A 35 1.43 -0.97 7.66
C GLY A 35 1.93 -2.01 8.64
N GLN A 36 1.38 -2.02 9.85
CA GLN A 36 1.79 -2.95 10.91
C GLN A 36 0.57 -3.51 11.65
N VAL A 37 0.67 -4.75 12.13
CA VAL A 37 -0.26 -5.30 13.11
C VAL A 37 -0.03 -4.57 14.45
N VAL A 38 -1.00 -3.73 14.84
CA VAL A 38 -0.96 -2.97 16.10
C VAL A 38 -1.62 -3.73 17.24
N ASP A 39 -2.63 -4.54 16.94
CA ASP A 39 -3.26 -5.41 17.91
C ASP A 39 -3.63 -6.79 17.37
N ARG A 40 -3.71 -7.76 18.28
CA ARG A 40 -4.11 -9.14 17.96
C ARG A 40 -4.84 -9.77 19.14
N ALA A 41 -6.05 -10.25 18.86
CA ALA A 41 -6.87 -11.06 19.77
C ALA A 41 -7.27 -12.36 19.06
N GLY A 42 -6.56 -13.45 19.35
CA GLY A 42 -6.78 -14.73 18.67
C GLY A 42 -6.47 -14.66 17.17
N ALA A 43 -7.49 -14.83 16.33
CA ALA A 43 -7.38 -14.70 14.88
C ALA A 43 -7.68 -13.27 14.38
N THR A 44 -8.34 -12.44 15.19
CA THR A 44 -8.64 -11.06 14.83
C THR A 44 -7.42 -10.18 15.06
N VAL A 45 -7.17 -9.28 14.12
CA VAL A 45 -6.08 -8.31 14.16
C VAL A 45 -6.60 -6.91 13.85
N THR A 46 -5.93 -5.92 14.43
CA THR A 46 -6.05 -4.53 14.00
C THR A 46 -4.74 -4.15 13.32
N ILE A 47 -4.83 -3.59 12.12
CA ILE A 47 -3.68 -3.18 11.32
C ILE A 47 -3.71 -1.68 11.09
N CYS A 48 -2.53 -1.05 11.12
CA CYS A 48 -2.31 0.34 10.75
C CYS A 48 -2.29 0.47 9.21
N VAL A 49 -3.42 0.13 8.59
CA VAL A 49 -3.71 0.32 7.17
C VAL A 49 -5.20 0.67 7.09
N GLY A 50 -5.53 1.91 6.72
CA GLY A 50 -6.90 2.40 6.68
C GLY A 50 -7.31 2.96 5.32
N ARG A 51 -8.35 3.80 5.30
CA ARG A 51 -8.88 4.42 4.07
C ARG A 51 -7.83 5.27 3.34
N ALA A 52 -6.96 5.97 4.07
CA ALA A 52 -5.91 6.80 3.48
C ALA A 52 -4.82 5.95 2.79
N ASP A 53 -4.68 4.68 3.19
CA ASP A 53 -3.81 3.69 2.58
C ASP A 53 -4.52 2.85 1.50
N GLY A 54 -5.81 3.08 1.28
CA GLY A 54 -6.62 2.40 0.27
C GLY A 54 -7.13 1.03 0.69
N ALA A 55 -7.29 0.82 1.99
CA ALA A 55 -7.87 -0.41 2.53
C ALA A 55 -9.29 -0.62 1.98
N GLU A 56 -9.56 -1.85 1.56
CA GLU A 56 -10.90 -2.32 1.21
C GLU A 56 -11.19 -3.65 1.90
N ALA A 57 -12.44 -3.82 2.34
CA ALA A 57 -12.88 -5.09 2.90
C ALA A 57 -12.73 -6.23 1.87
N GLY A 58 -12.30 -7.40 2.34
CA GLY A 58 -12.03 -8.57 1.52
C GLY A 58 -10.62 -8.62 0.91
N GLN A 59 -9.86 -7.53 0.93
CA GLN A 59 -8.46 -7.55 0.50
C GLN A 59 -7.62 -8.44 1.42
N THR A 60 -6.69 -9.21 0.83
CA THR A 60 -5.74 -10.04 1.57
C THR A 60 -4.34 -9.43 1.49
N LEU A 61 -3.75 -9.18 2.64
CA LEU A 61 -2.41 -8.62 2.79
C LEU A 61 -1.43 -9.72 3.21
N THR A 62 -0.21 -9.65 2.68
CA THR A 62 0.90 -10.49 3.11
C THR A 62 1.45 -9.95 4.43
N VAL A 63 1.71 -10.85 5.38
CA VAL A 63 2.31 -10.50 6.67
C VAL A 63 3.78 -10.90 6.68
N VAL A 64 4.61 -9.97 7.12
CA VAL A 64 6.07 -10.04 7.06
C VAL A 64 6.67 -9.76 8.42
N ARG A 65 7.63 -10.59 8.84
CA ARG A 65 8.41 -10.38 10.05
C ARG A 65 9.88 -10.16 9.69
N PHE A 66 10.45 -9.07 10.20
CA PHE A 66 11.89 -8.84 10.14
C PHE A 66 12.56 -9.44 11.37
N LYS A 67 13.64 -10.19 11.18
CA LYS A 67 14.46 -10.74 12.24
C LYS A 67 15.91 -10.31 12.07
N THR A 68 16.49 -9.84 13.16
CA THR A 68 17.91 -9.51 13.20
C THR A 68 18.71 -10.76 13.53
N ARG A 69 19.74 -11.05 12.73
CA ARG A 69 20.73 -12.08 13.02
C ARG A 69 22.10 -11.43 13.26
N PRO A 70 22.98 -12.08 14.06
CA PRO A 70 24.37 -11.66 14.16
C PRO A 70 25.03 -11.57 12.77
N GLY A 71 25.97 -10.63 12.62
CA GLY A 71 26.79 -10.52 11.42
C GLY A 71 27.65 -11.76 11.21
N ALA A 72 28.13 -11.96 9.98
CA ALA A 72 28.90 -13.16 9.59
C ALA A 72 30.21 -13.35 10.39
N MET A 73 30.72 -12.28 11.03
CA MET A 73 31.91 -12.30 11.88
C MET A 73 31.81 -11.27 13.00
N LYS A 74 32.67 -11.38 14.02
CA LYS A 74 32.74 -10.42 15.14
C LYS A 74 33.01 -9.01 14.60
N GLY A 75 32.18 -8.05 15.01
CA GLY A 75 32.26 -6.66 14.57
C GLY A 75 31.55 -6.35 13.25
N ALA A 76 31.04 -7.35 12.53
CA ALA A 76 30.22 -7.11 11.34
C ALA A 76 28.82 -6.59 11.73
N PRO A 77 28.20 -5.74 10.90
CA PRO A 77 26.81 -5.31 11.11
C PRO A 77 25.83 -6.49 11.18
N PRO A 78 24.73 -6.34 11.92
CA PRO A 78 23.69 -7.36 11.94
C PRO A 78 23.00 -7.51 10.59
N ILE A 79 22.54 -8.72 10.30
CA ILE A 79 21.80 -9.03 9.07
C ILE A 79 20.30 -8.95 9.38
N ILE A 80 19.56 -8.17 8.60
CA ILE A 80 18.10 -8.10 8.69
C ILE A 80 17.50 -9.10 7.71
N GLU A 81 16.83 -10.14 8.24
CA GLU A 81 16.16 -11.16 7.46
C GLU A 81 14.66 -10.86 7.39
N ARG A 82 14.13 -10.70 6.19
CA ARG A 82 12.70 -10.55 5.92
C ARG A 82 12.06 -11.93 5.74
N ARG A 83 11.01 -12.25 6.50
CA ARG A 83 10.28 -13.53 6.40
C ARG A 83 8.80 -13.31 6.16
N ASP A 84 8.23 -14.00 5.19
CA ASP A 84 6.77 -14.08 5.04
C ASP A 84 6.25 -15.04 6.13
N VAL A 85 5.32 -14.57 6.97
CA VAL A 85 4.88 -15.29 8.17
C VAL A 85 3.39 -15.61 8.19
N GLY A 86 2.63 -15.10 7.22
CA GLY A 86 1.21 -15.38 7.09
C GLY A 86 0.49 -14.41 6.18
N GLU A 87 -0.83 -14.45 6.24
CA GLU A 87 -1.72 -13.55 5.51
C GLU A 87 -2.88 -13.12 6.42
N VAL A 88 -3.34 -11.89 6.22
CA VAL A 88 -4.50 -11.31 6.89
C VAL A 88 -5.48 -10.82 5.84
N ARG A 89 -6.77 -11.11 6.02
CA ARG A 89 -7.83 -10.54 5.21
C ARG A 89 -8.52 -9.42 5.96
N ILE A 90 -8.62 -8.25 5.34
CA ILE A 90 -9.34 -7.09 5.89
C ILE A 90 -10.83 -7.44 5.97
N GLU A 91 -11.42 -7.26 7.14
CA GLU A 91 -12.86 -7.44 7.37
C GLU A 91 -13.60 -6.11 7.34
N THR A 92 -13.05 -5.08 8.01
CA THR A 92 -13.68 -3.75 8.07
C THR A 92 -12.61 -2.67 8.10
N VAL A 93 -12.80 -1.63 7.30
CA VAL A 93 -12.01 -0.40 7.38
C VAL A 93 -12.63 0.46 8.48
N MET A 94 -11.90 0.69 9.56
CA MET A 94 -12.42 1.40 10.74
C MET A 94 -12.41 2.90 10.51
N ASP A 95 -11.27 3.42 10.05
CA ASP A 95 -11.04 4.84 9.79
C ASP A 95 -9.96 5.04 8.72
N ASP A 96 -9.36 6.23 8.68
CA ASP A 96 -8.34 6.58 7.70
C ASP A 96 -7.00 5.86 7.93
N HIS A 97 -6.74 5.35 9.14
CA HIS A 97 -5.47 4.74 9.55
C HIS A 97 -5.58 3.25 9.89
N PHE A 98 -6.77 2.78 10.26
CA PHE A 98 -6.95 1.45 10.82
C PHE A 98 -8.01 0.62 10.09
N ALA A 99 -7.74 -0.68 10.06
CA ALA A 99 -8.69 -1.70 9.65
C ALA A 99 -8.63 -2.90 10.61
N SER A 100 -9.76 -3.57 10.80
CA SER A 100 -9.80 -4.92 11.35
C SER A 100 -9.58 -5.93 10.24
N GLY A 101 -8.99 -7.06 10.62
CA GLY A 101 -8.91 -8.22 9.76
C GLY A 101 -8.84 -9.51 10.54
N VAL A 102 -8.85 -10.60 9.80
CA VAL A 102 -8.70 -11.95 10.31
C VAL A 102 -7.45 -12.60 9.70
N VAL A 103 -6.68 -13.29 10.53
CA VAL A 103 -5.56 -14.12 10.09
C VAL A 103 -6.12 -15.31 9.32
N VAL A 104 -5.78 -15.40 8.04
CA VAL A 104 -6.22 -16.51 7.17
C VAL A 104 -5.15 -17.59 7.02
N SER A 105 -3.89 -17.26 7.26
CA SER A 105 -2.80 -18.22 7.26
C SER A 105 -1.61 -17.77 8.12
N GLY A 106 -0.80 -18.74 8.55
CA GLY A 106 0.47 -18.49 9.21
C GLY A 106 0.39 -18.11 10.69
N ARG A 107 1.48 -17.52 11.21
CA ARG A 107 1.68 -17.17 12.63
C ARG A 107 1.93 -15.67 12.79
N VAL A 108 0.91 -14.90 12.47
CA VAL A 108 0.86 -13.45 12.61
C VAL A 108 0.93 -13.05 14.09
N ALA A 109 1.71 -12.01 14.38
CA ALA A 109 1.85 -11.43 15.71
C ALA A 109 1.82 -9.90 15.65
N LYS A 110 1.65 -9.27 16.82
CA LYS A 110 1.89 -7.84 16.99
C LYS A 110 3.27 -7.46 16.45
N LEU A 111 3.37 -6.25 15.89
CA LEU A 111 4.58 -5.69 15.27
C LEU A 111 5.01 -6.32 13.95
N ASP A 112 4.29 -7.33 13.44
CA ASP A 112 4.51 -7.78 12.06
C ASP A 112 4.06 -6.70 11.08
N MET A 113 4.80 -6.56 9.98
CA MET A 113 4.45 -5.66 8.90
C MET A 113 3.40 -6.32 8.01
N VAL A 114 2.45 -5.54 7.50
CA VAL A 114 1.49 -5.98 6.48
C VAL A 114 1.74 -5.21 5.19
N GLU A 115 1.63 -5.87 4.06
CA GLU A 115 1.82 -5.24 2.75
C GLU A 115 0.87 -5.83 1.70
N LEU A 116 0.39 -4.98 0.79
CA LEU A 116 -0.27 -5.44 -0.43
C LEU A 116 0.80 -5.77 -1.46
N ARG A 117 0.90 -7.03 -1.86
CA ARG A 117 1.80 -7.43 -2.95
C ARG A 117 1.07 -7.28 -4.28
N ALA A 118 1.70 -6.56 -5.21
CA ALA A 118 1.29 -6.60 -6.61
C ALA A 118 1.48 -8.05 -7.12
N ARG A 119 0.37 -8.74 -7.37
CA ARG A 119 0.34 -9.95 -8.18
C ARG A 119 0.41 -9.56 -9.66
#